data_AF-A0A2T5BZD8-F1
#
_entry.id   AF-A0A2T5BZD8-F1
#
_cell.length_a   1.000
_cell.length_b   1.000
_cell.length_c   1.000
_cell.angle_alpha   90.00
_cell.angle_beta   90.00
_cell.angle_gamma   90.00
#
_symmetry.space_group_name_H-M   'P 1'
#
loop_
_entity.id
_entity.type
_entity.pdbx_description
1 polymer ?
#
loop_
_entity_poly.entity_id
_entity_poly.type
_entity_poly.pdbx_seq_one_letter_code
_entity_poly.pdbx_strand_id
1 'polypeptide(L)'
;MKYVKIARQASKPQINLNEFIRAYRSVHQLVAMKARNEKEDALFQQDLKRSAELLDHIHAFVDPKINQMLNFSFQYYLTKQEEALEGDQQAARIVRDLKPLYHKELLSLSFSN
;
A
#
# COMPACT_ATOMS: atom_id res chain seq x y z
N MET A 1 -41.43 -8.18 -25.66
CA MET A 1 -40.08 -8.70 -25.30
C MET A 1 -39.61 -7.99 -24.04
N LYS A 2 -39.53 -8.68 -22.91
CA LYS A 2 -39.06 -8.10 -21.63
C LYS A 2 -37.53 -8.23 -21.60
N TYR A 3 -36.83 -7.09 -21.60
CA TYR A 3 -35.39 -7.06 -21.35
C TYR A 3 -35.16 -7.37 -19.87
N VAL A 4 -34.75 -8.60 -19.58
CA VAL A 4 -34.20 -8.96 -18.27
C VAL A 4 -32.85 -8.25 -18.17
N LYS A 5 -32.81 -7.13 -17.43
CA LYS A 5 -31.54 -6.60 -16.93
C LYS A 5 -30.98 -7.67 -16.00
N ILE A 6 -30.03 -8.45 -16.50
CA ILE A 6 -29.19 -9.32 -15.68
C ILE A 6 -28.39 -8.34 -14.81
N ALA A 7 -28.92 -8.03 -13.63
CA ALA A 7 -28.13 -7.47 -12.56
C ALA A 7 -27.06 -8.54 -12.27
N ARG A 8 -25.89 -8.40 -12.89
CA ARG A 8 -24.67 -8.97 -12.35
C ARG A 8 -24.53 -8.35 -10.97
N GLN A 9 -25.13 -8.99 -9.97
CA GLN A 9 -24.60 -9.00 -8.63
C GLN A 9 -23.22 -9.65 -8.75
N ALA A 10 -22.26 -8.90 -9.28
CA ALA A 10 -20.87 -9.14 -8.97
C ALA A 10 -20.81 -8.90 -7.47
N SER A 11 -20.85 -9.99 -6.72
CA SER A 11 -20.49 -10.03 -5.31
C SER A 11 -19.31 -9.08 -5.14
N LYS A 12 -19.55 -7.90 -4.53
CA LYS A 12 -18.47 -6.95 -4.24
C LYS A 12 -17.37 -7.79 -3.59
N PRO A 13 -16.13 -7.82 -4.13
CA PRO A 13 -15.08 -8.62 -3.55
C PRO A 13 -15.03 -8.28 -2.08
N GLN A 14 -15.32 -9.26 -1.23
CA GLN A 14 -15.36 -9.06 0.21
C GLN A 14 -13.91 -8.87 0.63
N ILE A 15 -13.48 -7.62 0.72
CA ILE A 15 -12.12 -7.29 1.11
C ILE A 15 -11.92 -7.80 2.53
N ASN A 16 -10.94 -8.69 2.70
CA ASN A 16 -10.52 -9.10 4.02
C ASN A 16 -9.61 -8.00 4.61
N LEU A 17 -10.21 -7.04 5.32
CA LEU A 17 -9.48 -5.94 5.94
C LEU A 17 -8.40 -6.44 6.91
N ASN A 18 -8.64 -7.55 7.62
CA ASN A 18 -7.65 -8.12 8.53
C ASN A 18 -6.43 -8.67 7.79
N GLU A 19 -6.63 -9.26 6.63
CA GLU A 19 -5.55 -9.71 5.74
C GLU A 19 -4.70 -8.51 5.30
N PHE A 20 -5.35 -7.44 4.85
CA PHE A 20 -4.64 -6.21 4.47
C PHE A 20 -3.82 -5.65 5.63
N ILE A 21 -4.43 -5.46 6.81
CA ILE A 21 -3.74 -4.91 7.99
C ILE A 21 -2.50 -5.76 8.32
N ARG A 22 -2.62 -7.08 8.24
CA ARG A 22 -1.52 -8.00 8.54
C ARG A 22 -0.37 -7.86 7.53
N ALA A 23 -0.66 -7.98 6.24
CA ALA A 23 0.35 -7.87 5.18
C ALA A 23 1.02 -6.49 5.22
N TYR A 24 0.21 -5.44 5.36
CA TYR A 24 0.68 -4.05 5.37
C TYR A 24 1.64 -3.78 6.53
N ARG A 25 1.29 -4.22 7.74
CA ARG A 25 2.18 -4.12 8.90
C ARG A 25 3.47 -4.90 8.71
N SER A 26 3.40 -6.09 8.10
CA SER A 26 4.59 -6.90 7.85
C SER A 26 5.55 -6.22 6.89
N VAL A 27 5.05 -5.64 5.79
CA VAL A 27 5.86 -4.84 4.84
C VAL A 27 6.61 -3.73 5.58
N HIS A 28 5.91 -2.91 6.36
CA HIS A 28 6.54 -1.80 7.08
C HIS A 28 7.53 -2.25 8.15
N GLN A 29 7.27 -3.37 8.83
CA GLN A 29 8.23 -3.97 9.77
C GLN A 29 9.50 -4.45 9.05
N LEU A 30 9.35 -5.17 7.94
CA LEU A 30 10.47 -5.69 7.15
C LEU A 30 11.27 -4.58 6.47
N VAL A 31 10.65 -3.45 6.12
CA VAL A 31 11.34 -2.24 5.63
C VAL A 31 12.18 -1.58 6.73
N ALA A 32 11.69 -1.56 7.97
CA ALA A 32 12.43 -0.99 9.09
C ALA A 32 13.65 -1.85 9.49
N MET A 33 13.73 -3.10 9.04
CA MET A 33 14.89 -3.96 9.26
C MET A 33 16.08 -3.50 8.40
N LYS A 34 17.24 -3.32 9.04
CA LYS A 34 18.48 -2.89 8.36
C LYS A 34 19.00 -3.95 7.37
N ALA A 35 18.78 -5.22 7.66
CA ALA A 35 19.15 -6.34 6.80
C ALA A 35 18.00 -7.37 6.80
N ARG A 36 17.68 -7.89 5.62
CA ARG A 36 16.73 -9.00 5.41
C ARG A 36 17.49 -10.19 4.81
N ASN A 37 17.22 -11.39 5.30
CA ASN A 37 17.67 -12.63 4.67
C ASN A 37 16.74 -13.01 3.49
N GLU A 38 17.07 -14.08 2.76
CA GLU A 38 16.29 -14.52 1.59
C GLU A 38 14.82 -14.83 1.91
N LYS A 39 14.54 -15.41 3.09
CA LYS A 39 13.16 -15.72 3.52
C LYS A 39 12.39 -14.46 3.85
N GLU A 40 13.02 -13.51 4.54
CA GLU A 40 12.44 -12.21 4.87
C GLU A 40 12.20 -11.35 3.63
N ASP A 41 13.08 -11.42 2.64
CA ASP A 41 12.89 -10.72 1.38
C ASP A 41 11.77 -11.34 0.55
N ALA A 42 11.67 -12.67 0.51
CA ALA A 42 10.53 -13.35 -0.13
C ALA A 42 9.20 -12.98 0.53
N LEU A 43 9.14 -12.96 1.87
CA LEU A 43 7.97 -12.52 2.62
C LEU A 43 7.64 -11.05 2.33
N PHE A 44 8.65 -10.18 2.32
CA PHE A 44 8.48 -8.78 1.99
C PHE A 44 7.86 -8.59 0.59
N GLN A 45 8.39 -9.27 -0.44
CA GLN A 45 7.86 -9.16 -1.79
C GLN A 45 6.43 -9.69 -1.90
N GLN A 46 6.13 -10.80 -1.22
CA GLN A 46 4.79 -11.37 -1.19
C GLN A 46 3.78 -10.41 -0.55
N ASP A 47 4.10 -9.89 0.65
CA ASP A 47 3.20 -9.01 1.39
C ASP A 47 3.10 -7.64 0.73
N LEU A 48 4.17 -7.13 0.12
CA LEU A 48 4.16 -5.88 -0.65
C LEU A 48 3.19 -5.96 -1.82
N LYS A 49 3.31 -7.04 -2.62
CA LYS A 49 2.40 -7.30 -3.73
C LYS A 49 0.96 -7.42 -3.24
N ARG A 50 0.74 -8.18 -2.18
CA ARG A 50 -0.61 -8.43 -1.66
C ARG A 50 -1.25 -7.18 -1.06
N SER A 51 -0.48 -6.38 -0.33
CA SER A 51 -0.94 -5.10 0.20
C SER A 51 -1.29 -4.12 -0.90
N ALA A 52 -0.49 -4.01 -1.97
CA ALA A 52 -0.80 -3.16 -3.11
C ALA A 52 -2.11 -3.57 -3.81
N GLU A 53 -2.31 -4.88 -4.05
CA GLU A 53 -3.56 -5.41 -4.63
C GLU A 53 -4.79 -5.09 -3.78
N LEU A 54 -4.67 -5.23 -2.46
CA LEU A 54 -5.78 -4.99 -1.53
C LEU A 54 -6.05 -3.50 -1.32
N LEU A 55 -5.01 -2.65 -1.35
CA LEU A 55 -5.13 -1.21 -1.18
C LEU A 55 -6.04 -0.59 -2.25
N ASP A 56 -5.92 -1.07 -3.49
CA ASP A 56 -6.78 -0.68 -4.62
C ASP A 56 -8.27 -0.86 -4.35
N HIS A 57 -8.60 -1.93 -3.65
CA HIS A 57 -9.98 -2.20 -3.28
C HIS A 57 -10.37 -1.40 -2.03
N ILE A 58 -9.46 -1.22 -1.07
CA ILE A 58 -9.69 -0.54 0.20
C ILE A 58 -9.96 0.96 0.03
N HIS A 59 -9.34 1.65 -0.94
CA HIS A 59 -9.65 3.06 -1.18
C HIS A 59 -11.15 3.31 -1.46
N ALA A 60 -11.88 2.31 -1.98
CA ALA A 60 -13.32 2.41 -2.19
C ALA A 60 -14.14 2.23 -0.88
N PHE A 61 -13.51 1.75 0.20
CA PHE A 61 -14.12 1.53 1.50
C PHE A 61 -13.58 2.53 2.52
N VAL A 62 -14.43 3.45 2.96
CA VAL A 62 -14.05 4.50 3.91
C VAL A 62 -14.08 3.95 5.33
N ASP A 63 -13.03 3.23 5.74
CA ASP A 63 -12.79 2.92 7.15
C ASP A 63 -11.86 3.98 7.77
N PRO A 64 -12.34 4.75 8.78
CA PRO A 64 -11.55 5.82 9.38
C PRO A 64 -10.22 5.38 9.99
N LYS A 65 -10.15 4.17 10.57
CA LYS A 65 -8.92 3.66 11.20
C LYS A 65 -7.90 3.26 10.15
N ILE A 66 -8.36 2.65 9.06
CA ILE A 66 -7.49 2.33 7.92
C ILE A 66 -6.95 3.60 7.28
N ASN A 67 -7.81 4.60 7.06
CA ASN A 67 -7.38 5.89 6.51
C ASN A 67 -6.34 6.60 7.39
N GLN A 68 -6.51 6.59 8.71
CA GLN A 68 -5.50 7.12 9.62
C GLN A 68 -4.15 6.38 9.51
N MET A 69 -4.19 5.05 9.42
CA MET A 69 -2.98 4.23 9.25
C MET A 69 -2.27 4.51 7.92
N LEU A 70 -3.03 4.59 6.82
CA LEU A 70 -2.51 4.91 5.49
C LEU A 70 -1.90 6.30 5.47
N ASN A 71 -2.61 7.30 6.01
CA ASN A 71 -2.10 8.67 6.09
C ASN A 71 -0.80 8.74 6.88
N PHE A 72 -0.72 8.12 8.06
CA PHE A 72 0.50 8.11 8.86
C PHE A 72 1.69 7.51 8.09
N SER A 73 1.45 6.37 7.43
CA SER A 73 2.50 5.66 6.72
C SER A 73 2.93 6.38 5.43
N PHE A 74 2.00 7.06 4.76
CA PHE A 74 2.29 7.89 3.60
C PHE A 74 3.11 9.13 4.00
N GLN A 75 2.78 9.78 5.12
CA GLN A 75 3.61 10.86 5.66
C GLN A 75 5.03 10.39 5.99
N TYR A 76 5.16 9.21 6.62
CA TYR A 76 6.47 8.59 6.84
C TYR A 76 7.23 8.36 5.52
N TYR A 77 6.56 7.88 4.47
CA TYR A 77 7.17 7.73 3.15
C TYR A 77 7.67 9.07 2.58
N LEU A 78 6.87 10.15 2.68
CA LEU A 78 7.27 11.47 2.21
C LEU A 78 8.48 12.00 2.97
N THR A 79 8.54 11.84 4.30
CA THR A 79 9.73 12.19 5.08
C THR A 79 10.96 11.41 4.62
N LYS A 80 10.84 10.10 4.38
CA LYS A 80 11.94 9.29 3.84
C LYS A 80 12.32 9.69 2.42
N GLN A 81 11.38 10.21 1.64
CA GLN A 81 11.68 10.76 0.32
C GLN A 81 12.53 12.03 0.41
N GLU A 82 12.22 12.93 1.34
CA GLU A 82 13.02 14.13 1.60
C GLU A 82 14.44 13.77 2.06
N GLU A 83 14.57 12.90 3.08
CA GLU A 83 15.87 12.42 3.55
C GLU A 83 16.69 11.74 2.43
N ALA A 84 16.02 10.99 1.53
CA ALA A 84 16.69 10.37 0.39
C ALA A 84 17.21 11.41 -0.62
N LEU A 85 16.49 12.52 -0.83
CA LEU A 85 16.94 13.63 -1.68
C LEU A 85 18.13 14.38 -1.06
N GLU A 86 18.23 14.40 0.26
CA GLU A 86 19.38 14.92 1.01
C GLU A 86 20.60 13.96 1.00
N GLY A 87 20.44 12.76 0.44
CA GLY A 87 21.52 11.79 0.24
C GLY A 87 21.53 10.61 1.20
N ASP A 88 20.51 10.42 2.04
CA ASP A 88 20.42 9.26 2.92
C ASP A 88 20.13 7.98 2.12
N GLN A 89 21.13 7.08 2.07
CA GLN A 89 21.04 5.81 1.34
C GLN A 89 20.02 4.84 1.95
N GLN A 90 19.85 4.84 3.27
CA GLN A 90 18.87 4.00 3.93
C GLN A 90 17.45 4.49 3.62
N ALA A 91 17.23 5.80 3.67
CA ALA A 91 15.97 6.42 3.29
C ALA A 91 15.64 6.14 1.81
N ALA A 92 16.62 6.26 0.90
CA ALA A 92 16.45 5.94 -0.51
C ALA A 92 16.00 4.49 -0.74
N ARG A 93 16.55 3.54 0.04
CA ARG A 93 16.10 2.14 0.01
C ARG A 93 14.66 1.99 0.47
N ILE A 94 14.29 2.62 1.60
CA ILE A 94 12.93 2.59 2.14
C ILE A 94 11.93 3.14 1.11
N VAL A 95 12.25 4.27 0.49
CA VAL A 95 11.43 4.88 -0.56
C VAL A 95 11.25 3.94 -1.72
N ARG A 96 12.33 3.34 -2.25
CA ARG A 96 12.25 2.38 -3.36
C ARG A 96 11.33 1.19 -3.02
N ASP A 97 11.48 0.64 -1.82
CA ASP A 97 10.76 -0.54 -1.36
C ASP A 97 9.26 -0.24 -1.12
N LEU A 98 8.91 0.96 -0.63
CA LEU A 98 7.52 1.36 -0.33
C LEU A 98 6.79 2.06 -1.48
N LYS A 99 7.52 2.61 -2.48
CA LYS A 99 6.94 3.33 -3.62
C LYS A 99 5.78 2.60 -4.31
N PRO A 100 5.77 1.26 -4.48
CA PRO A 100 4.65 0.55 -5.09
C PRO A 100 3.32 0.71 -4.33
N LEU A 101 3.36 0.83 -2.99
CA LEU A 101 2.14 1.03 -2.20
C LEU A 101 1.51 2.39 -2.44
N TYR A 102 2.33 3.44 -2.56
CA TYR A 102 1.84 4.82 -2.64
C TYR A 102 1.82 5.38 -4.06
N HIS A 103 2.02 4.52 -5.07
CA HIS A 103 2.16 4.97 -6.44
C HIS A 103 0.92 5.75 -6.93
N LYS A 104 -0.28 5.30 -6.55
CA LYS A 104 -1.53 5.95 -6.95
C LYS A 104 -1.71 7.30 -6.28
N GLU A 105 -1.40 7.41 -5.00
CA GLU A 105 -1.45 8.66 -4.24
C GLU A 105 -0.48 9.67 -4.83
N LEU A 106 0.74 9.25 -5.16
CA LEU A 106 1.72 10.10 -5.84
C LEU A 106 1.23 10.59 -7.20
N LEU A 107 0.61 9.71 -8.01
CA LEU A 107 -0.02 10.12 -9.27
C LEU A 107 -1.15 11.12 -9.03
N SER A 108 -1.99 10.89 -8.02
CA SER A 108 -3.09 11.82 -7.69
C SER A 108 -2.60 13.22 -7.31
N LEU A 109 -1.46 13.32 -6.60
CA LEU A 109 -0.83 14.60 -6.28
C LEU A 109 -0.27 15.30 -7.52
N SER A 110 0.17 14.53 -8.52
CA SER A 110 0.77 15.05 -9.76
C SER A 110 -0.25 15.68 -10.71
N PHE A 111 -1.49 15.18 -10.69
CA PHE A 111 -2.59 15.63 -11.56
C PHE A 111 -3.58 16.59 -10.88
N SER A 112 -3.32 17.00 -9.63
CA SER A 112 -4.17 17.95 -8.90
C SER A 112 -3.78 19.43 -9.09
N ASN A 113 -3.03 19.75 -10.15
CA ASN A 113 -2.66 21.12 -10.54
C ASN A 113 -3.49 21.59 -11.74
#